data_AF-A0A1Q2ZWL9-F1
#
_entry.id   AF-A0A1Q2ZWL9-F1
#
_cell.length_a   1.000
_cell.length_b   1.000
_cell.length_c   1.000
_cell.angle_alpha   90.00
_cell.angle_beta   90.00
_cell.angle_gamma   90.00
#
_symmetry.space_group_name_H-M   'P 1'
#
loop_
_entity.id
_entity.type
_entity.pdbx_description
1 polymer ?
#
loop_
_entity_poly.entity_id
_entity_poly.type
_entity_poly.pdbx_seq_one_letter_code
_entity_poly.pdbx_strand_id
1 'polypeptide(L)'
;MPQAIVSVKPFDSVFLQPWIQTALAEHDPRLGDRLIPPVPTQDLSQPELSSKVLSNIRHFVKVTRFFDVDHYTVYASIRDSKAQLLS
;
A
#
# COMPACT_ATOMS: atom_id res chain seq x y z
N MET A 1 -19.23 -35.75 10.85
CA MET A 1 -18.87 -34.96 9.66
C MET A 1 -18.09 -33.74 10.14
N PRO A 2 -16.86 -33.46 9.67
CA PRO A 2 -16.14 -32.29 10.12
C PRO A 2 -16.76 -31.04 9.51
N GLN A 3 -17.05 -30.04 10.35
CA GLN A 3 -17.48 -28.72 9.91
C GLN A 3 -16.27 -28.00 9.35
N ALA A 4 -16.19 -27.90 8.02
CA ALA A 4 -15.20 -27.04 7.38
C ALA A 4 -15.61 -25.58 7.64
N ILE A 5 -14.90 -24.90 8.52
CA ILE A 5 -14.96 -23.43 8.60
C ILE A 5 -14.28 -22.94 7.33
N VAL A 6 -15.07 -22.62 6.31
CA VAL A 6 -14.60 -21.90 5.13
C VAL A 6 -14.23 -20.50 5.61
N SER A 7 -13.00 -20.34 6.09
CA SER A 7 -12.40 -19.04 6.35
C SER A 7 -12.23 -18.35 4.99
N VAL A 8 -13.29 -17.69 4.53
CA VAL A 8 -13.26 -16.81 3.36
C VAL A 8 -12.14 -15.81 3.63
N LYS A 9 -11.04 -15.89 2.87
CA LYS A 9 -10.02 -14.84 2.90
C LYS A 9 -10.76 -13.52 2.71
N PRO A 10 -10.64 -12.54 3.62
CA PRO A 10 -11.32 -11.27 3.46
C PRO A 10 -10.94 -10.72 2.08
N PHE A 11 -11.94 -10.45 1.25
CA PHE A 11 -11.72 -9.89 -0.08
C PHE A 11 -10.90 -8.60 0.09
N ASP A 12 -9.83 -8.49 -0.69
CA ASP A 12 -9.07 -7.24 -0.75
C ASP A 12 -9.99 -6.12 -1.27
N SER A 13 -9.79 -4.91 -0.76
CA SER A 13 -10.54 -3.73 -1.21
C SER A 13 -10.40 -3.55 -2.72
N VAL A 14 -11.46 -3.06 -3.39
CA VAL A 14 -11.42 -2.75 -4.84
C VAL A 14 -10.34 -1.74 -5.21
N PHE A 15 -9.89 -0.94 -4.24
CA PHE A 15 -8.81 0.03 -4.39
C PHE A 15 -7.42 -0.58 -4.21
N LEU A 16 -7.30 -1.78 -3.62
CA LEU A 16 -6.02 -2.48 -3.46
C LEU A 16 -5.65 -3.24 -4.75
N GLN A 17 -5.27 -2.49 -5.76
CA GLN A 17 -4.88 -3.02 -7.06
C GLN A 17 -3.37 -3.30 -7.13
N PRO A 18 -2.92 -4.19 -8.04
CA PRO A 18 -1.50 -4.46 -8.21
C PRO A 18 -0.82 -3.27 -8.89
N TRP A 19 0.21 -2.72 -8.26
CA TRP A 19 0.96 -1.58 -8.79
C TRP A 19 2.45 -1.61 -8.46
N ILE A 20 2.87 -2.26 -7.36
CA ILE A 20 4.25 -2.22 -6.86
C ILE A 20 5.23 -2.79 -7.87
N GLN A 21 4.95 -3.98 -8.43
CA GLN A 21 5.83 -4.61 -9.41
C GLN A 21 6.02 -3.75 -10.66
N THR A 22 4.93 -3.24 -11.21
CA THR A 22 4.95 -2.40 -12.41
C THR A 22 5.71 -1.10 -12.14
N ALA A 23 5.41 -0.45 -11.02
CA ALA A 23 6.07 0.78 -10.63
C ALA A 23 7.58 0.60 -10.44
N LEU A 24 8.03 -0.50 -9.81
CA LEU A 24 9.45 -0.80 -9.66
C LEU A 24 10.15 -1.14 -10.98
N ALA A 25 9.45 -1.79 -11.92
CA ALA A 25 10.02 -2.10 -13.23
C ALA A 25 10.18 -0.86 -14.12
N GLU A 26 9.28 0.10 -14.01
CA GLU A 26 9.29 1.35 -14.77
C GLU A 26 10.13 2.46 -14.12
N HIS A 27 10.45 2.32 -12.83
CA HIS A 27 11.14 3.37 -12.09
C HIS A 27 12.64 3.37 -12.37
N ASP A 28 13.12 4.47 -12.93
CA ASP A 28 14.55 4.78 -12.95
C ASP A 28 14.91 5.61 -11.70
N PRO A 29 15.64 5.05 -10.72
CA PRO A 29 16.03 5.77 -9.51
C PRO A 29 16.94 6.97 -9.80
N ARG A 30 17.55 7.06 -10.99
CA ARG A 30 18.40 8.19 -11.38
C ARG A 30 17.61 9.45 -11.72
N LEU A 31 16.34 9.30 -12.08
CA LEU A 31 15.47 10.44 -12.41
C LEU A 31 14.91 11.14 -11.16
N GLY A 32 15.03 10.51 -9.98
CA GLY A 32 14.55 11.09 -8.72
C GLY A 32 13.02 11.19 -8.64
N ASP A 33 12.30 10.57 -9.56
CA ASP A 33 10.84 10.62 -9.61
C ASP A 33 10.22 9.91 -8.41
N ARG A 34 9.31 10.59 -7.72
CA ARG A 34 8.59 9.97 -6.61
C ARG A 34 7.59 8.95 -7.16
N LEU A 35 7.75 7.68 -6.78
CA LEU A 35 6.83 6.60 -7.13
C LEU A 35 5.38 6.87 -6.73
N ILE A 36 5.21 7.48 -5.55
CA ILE A 36 3.92 7.87 -4.98
C ILE A 36 3.92 9.40 -4.85
N PRO A 37 2.93 10.09 -5.43
CA PRO A 37 2.84 11.54 -5.30
C PRO A 37 2.56 11.95 -3.85
N PRO A 38 2.98 13.15 -3.41
CA PRO A 38 2.70 13.61 -2.06
C PRO A 38 1.20 13.87 -1.87
N VAL A 39 0.68 13.47 -0.71
CA VAL A 39 -0.71 13.72 -0.30
C VAL A 39 -0.75 14.96 0.61
N PRO A 40 -1.59 15.97 0.32
CA PRO A 40 -1.78 17.12 1.20
C PRO A 40 -2.24 16.71 2.60
N THR A 41 -1.81 17.43 3.64
CA THR A 41 -2.15 17.10 5.04
C THR A 41 -3.64 17.07 5.32
N GLN A 42 -4.43 17.88 4.60
CA GLN A 42 -5.90 17.90 4.71
C GLN A 42 -6.51 16.56 4.28
N ASP A 43 -5.97 15.98 3.21
CA ASP A 43 -6.43 14.71 2.64
C ASP A 43 -6.02 13.49 3.50
N LEU A 44 -5.04 13.62 4.40
CA LEU A 44 -4.61 12.54 5.30
C LEU A 44 -5.60 12.26 6.43
N SER A 45 -6.45 13.24 6.77
CA SER A 45 -7.43 13.09 7.86
C SER A 45 -8.61 12.20 7.48
N GLN A 46 -9.04 12.26 6.21
CA GLN A 46 -10.16 11.51 5.63
C GLN A 46 -9.78 11.06 4.20
N PRO A 47 -8.78 10.19 4.05
CA PRO A 47 -8.27 9.76 2.73
C PRO A 47 -9.35 9.08 1.87
N GLU A 48 -10.36 8.46 2.49
CA GLU A 48 -11.50 7.84 1.85
C GLU A 48 -12.46 8.83 1.17
N LEU A 49 -12.38 10.13 1.49
CA LEU A 49 -13.16 11.19 0.83
C LEU A 49 -12.34 11.98 -0.19
N SER A 50 -11.01 11.79 -0.21
CA SER A 50 -10.14 12.54 -1.10
C SER A 50 -10.10 11.91 -2.49
N SER A 51 -10.65 12.61 -3.48
CA SER A 51 -10.57 12.17 -4.89
C SER A 51 -9.12 12.00 -5.36
N LYS A 52 -8.18 12.79 -4.83
CA LYS A 52 -6.74 12.67 -5.14
C LYS A 52 -6.17 11.34 -4.66
N VAL A 53 -6.53 10.91 -3.45
CA VAL A 53 -6.09 9.64 -2.89
C VAL A 53 -6.77 8.48 -3.63
N LEU A 54 -8.09 8.55 -3.78
CA LEU A 54 -8.89 7.49 -4.41
C LEU A 54 -8.55 7.25 -5.89
N SER A 55 -8.13 8.29 -6.62
CA SER A 55 -7.79 8.20 -8.06
C SER A 55 -6.45 7.55 -8.34
N ASN A 56 -5.57 7.43 -7.34
CA ASN A 56 -4.25 6.84 -7.54
C ASN A 56 -4.09 5.57 -6.69
N ILE A 57 -4.10 4.43 -7.39
CA ILE A 57 -3.95 3.10 -6.79
C ILE A 57 -2.66 2.95 -5.97
N ARG A 58 -1.63 3.76 -6.23
CA ARG A 58 -0.33 3.70 -5.54
C ARG A 58 -0.40 4.16 -4.07
N HIS A 59 -1.48 4.84 -3.67
CA HIS A 59 -1.73 5.17 -2.26
C HIS A 59 -2.28 3.99 -1.45
N PHE A 60 -2.74 2.93 -2.11
CA PHE A 60 -3.35 1.79 -1.45
C PHE A 60 -2.33 0.68 -1.25
N VAL A 61 -2.04 0.40 0.02
CA VAL A 61 -1.20 -0.71 0.47
C VAL A 61 -1.77 -1.28 1.77
N LYS A 62 -1.41 -2.52 2.07
CA LYS A 62 -1.66 -3.16 3.36
C LYS A 62 -0.34 -3.33 4.09
N VAL A 63 -0.28 -2.89 5.35
CA VAL A 63 0.83 -3.22 6.24
C VAL A 63 0.71 -4.70 6.63
N THR A 64 1.74 -5.49 6.38
CA THR A 64 1.77 -6.93 6.71
C THR A 64 2.46 -7.20 8.03
N ARG A 65 3.51 -6.42 8.35
CA ARG A 65 4.33 -6.64 9.54
C ARG A 65 5.02 -5.34 9.95
N PHE A 66 5.13 -5.10 11.26
CA PHE A 66 6.02 -4.09 11.82
C PHE A 66 7.31 -4.78 12.30
N PHE A 67 8.44 -4.10 12.14
CA PHE A 67 9.74 -4.62 12.57
C PHE A 67 10.29 -3.83 13.75
N ASP A 68 10.54 -2.54 13.54
CA ASP A 68 11.24 -1.71 14.53
C ASP A 68 10.91 -0.23 14.36
N VAL A 69 11.31 0.58 15.34
CA VAL A 69 11.26 2.04 15.28
C VAL A 69 12.62 2.58 15.66
N ASP A 70 13.28 3.25 14.71
CA ASP A 70 14.59 3.85 14.93
C ASP A 70 14.64 5.26 14.32
N HIS A 71 15.32 6.19 14.98
CA HIS A 71 15.39 7.61 14.57
C HIS A 71 14.05 8.26 14.19
N TYR A 72 12.99 8.04 14.99
CA TYR A 72 11.62 8.52 14.71
C TYR A 72 11.02 8.00 13.39
N THR A 73 11.60 6.92 12.83
CA THR A 73 11.18 6.26 11.60
C THR A 73 10.69 4.85 11.91
N VAL A 74 9.49 4.51 11.42
CA VAL A 74 8.90 3.17 11.60
C VAL A 74 9.29 2.29 10.43
N TYR A 75 9.88 1.13 10.71
CA TYR A 75 10.23 0.12 9.73
C TYR A 75 9.16 -0.97 9.68
N ALA A 76 8.57 -1.16 8.51
CA ALA A 76 7.47 -2.09 8.31
C ALA A 76 7.60 -2.83 6.97
N SER A 77 6.74 -3.83 6.76
CA SER A 77 6.52 -4.40 5.44
C SER A 77 5.12 -4.06 5.00
N ILE A 78 5.01 -3.65 3.75
CA ILE A 78 3.75 -3.31 3.08
C ILE A 78 3.58 -4.20 1.85
N ARG A 79 2.34 -4.38 1.42
CA ARG A 79 2.02 -5.09 0.19
C ARG A 79 0.90 -4.42 -0.57
N ASP A 80 0.87 -4.64 -1.88
CA ASP A 80 -0.35 -4.51 -2.67
C ASP A 80 -1.05 -5.87 -2.76
N SER A 81 -1.90 -6.07 -3.78
CA SER A 81 -2.56 -7.36 -3.98
C SER A 81 -1.63 -8.48 -4.46
N LYS A 82 -0.46 -8.18 -5.05
CA LYS A 82 0.44 -9.18 -5.68
C LYS A 82 1.84 -9.26 -5.09
N ALA A 83 2.40 -8.17 -4.62
CA ALA A 83 3.80 -8.05 -4.20
C ALA A 83 3.93 -7.40 -2.83
N GLN A 84 5.00 -7.77 -2.13
CA GLN A 84 5.34 -7.27 -0.80
C GLN A 84 6.69 -6.57 -0.85
N LEU A 85 6.79 -5.43 -0.17
CA LEU A 85 7.95 -4.56 -0.08
C LEU A 85 8.26 -4.26 1.40
N LEU A 86 9.50 -3.87 1.68
CA LEU A 86 9.89 -3.24 2.94
C LEU A 86 9.70 -1.72 2.82
N SER A 87 9.21 -1.09 3.89
CA SER A 87 8.93 0.34 4.01
C SER A 87 9.56 0.93 5.25
#